data_AF-A0A4Q5SE90-F1
#
_entry.id   AF-A0A4Q5SE90-F1
#
_cell.length_a   1.000
_cell.length_b   1.000
_cell.length_c   1.000
_cell.angle_alpha   90.00
_cell.angle_beta   90.00
_cell.angle_gamma   90.00
#
_symmetry.space_group_name_H-M   'P 1'
#
loop_
_entity.id
_entity.type
_entity.pdbx_description
1 polymer ?
#
loop_
_entity_poly.entity_id
_entity_poly.type
_entity_poly.pdbx_seq_one_letter_code
_entity_poly.pdbx_strand_id
1 'polypeptide(L)'
;MKKLRYLLILFFLYPLSLLAQQTVTISGKVTDKADGSGLPGATVSAGGIAVGTDANGDYKITVPETVTDLNFNFVGMAAVSEKINGRTVINISLSTTQSQLQEVVVVGYGTQKRETITGSVSTLKGKEIVVTKNESVVNSLTGKIPGLRITQNTSEPGGYNNNFNIRGYQGGAPLIVIDGVIADGGQDILGRMDPNEIENISVLKDAAASIYGIRASGGVILVTTKKGDKNGKFDINYSINQSWQQFVGMPESVSAIDFMMLTNEKRKHNFDNNFLSVQDPVYAYSDFEPYLNGTKKTSDWNAVAFREFAGQQQHNLNINGGTEKISY
;
A
#
# COMPACT_ATOMS: atom_id res chain seq x y z
N MET A 1 46.13 -50.42 -27.60
CA MET A 1 45.99 -51.01 -26.24
C MET A 1 46.55 -50.13 -25.11
N LYS A 2 47.69 -49.43 -25.26
CA LYS A 2 48.24 -48.58 -24.18
C LYS A 2 47.34 -47.39 -23.78
N LYS A 3 46.70 -46.71 -24.74
CA LYS A 3 45.80 -45.55 -24.47
C LYS A 3 44.50 -45.93 -23.72
N LEU A 4 43.97 -47.13 -23.93
CA LEU A 4 42.78 -47.63 -23.24
C LEU A 4 43.06 -47.96 -21.77
N ARG A 5 44.30 -48.37 -21.45
CA ARG A 5 44.76 -48.62 -20.07
C ARG A 5 44.83 -47.35 -19.23
N TYR A 6 45.30 -46.24 -19.79
CA TYR A 6 45.33 -44.96 -19.08
C TYR A 6 43.93 -44.38 -18.83
N LEU A 7 42.99 -44.58 -19.76
CA LEU A 7 41.61 -44.11 -19.61
C LEU A 7 40.84 -44.89 -18.53
N LEU A 8 41.08 -46.20 -18.41
CA LEU A 8 40.52 -47.04 -17.34
C LEU A 8 41.07 -46.69 -15.95
N ILE A 9 42.36 -46.31 -15.86
CA ILE A 9 42.97 -45.86 -14.60
C ILE A 9 42.40 -44.48 -14.17
N LEU A 10 42.16 -43.56 -15.12
CA LEU A 10 41.54 -42.27 -14.83
C LEU A 10 40.09 -42.40 -14.34
N PHE A 11 39.34 -43.36 -14.91
CA PHE A 11 37.96 -43.64 -14.52
C PHE A 11 37.86 -44.30 -13.13
N PHE A 12 38.87 -45.08 -12.75
CA PHE A 12 38.95 -45.69 -11.41
C PHE A 12 39.45 -44.72 -10.31
N LEU A 13 40.11 -43.61 -10.68
CA LEU A 13 40.58 -42.57 -9.75
C LEU A 13 39.52 -41.49 -9.45
N TYR A 14 38.53 -41.30 -10.32
CA TYR A 14 37.44 -40.33 -10.13
C TYR A 14 36.56 -40.57 -8.87
N PRO A 15 36.23 -41.81 -8.46
CA PRO A 15 35.46 -42.04 -7.23
C PRO A 15 36.26 -41.77 -5.94
N LEU A 16 37.59 -41.69 -5.98
CA LEU A 16 38.40 -41.36 -4.80
C LEU A 16 38.30 -39.87 -4.40
N SER A 17 38.03 -38.96 -5.35
CA SER A 17 37.79 -37.54 -5.04
C SER A 17 36.44 -37.27 -4.37
N LEU A 18 35.45 -38.16 -4.52
CA LEU A 18 34.13 -38.04 -3.89
C LEU A 18 34.13 -38.50 -2.42
N LEU A 19 35.08 -39.36 -2.02
CA LEU A 19 35.24 -39.84 -0.64
C LEU A 19 36.13 -38.93 0.23
N ALA A 20 36.67 -37.85 -0.33
CA ALA A 20 37.59 -36.93 0.34
C ALA A 20 36.93 -35.63 0.83
N GLN A 21 35.60 -35.54 0.82
CA GLN A 21 34.91 -34.39 1.42
C GLN A 21 34.92 -34.56 2.94
N GLN A 22 35.89 -33.91 3.57
CA GLN A 22 36.01 -33.87 5.02
C GLN A 22 34.80 -33.08 5.56
N THR A 23 33.89 -33.79 6.23
CA THR A 23 32.70 -33.21 6.86
C THR A 23 32.92 -33.07 8.35
N VAL A 24 32.54 -31.94 8.91
CA VAL A 24 32.52 -31.71 10.36
C VAL A 24 31.10 -31.76 10.84
N THR A 25 30.89 -32.53 11.91
CA THR A 25 29.63 -32.53 12.64
C THR A 25 29.70 -31.52 13.76
N ILE A 26 28.75 -30.58 13.76
CA ILE A 26 28.63 -29.53 14.78
C ILE A 26 27.34 -29.78 15.54
N SER A 27 27.42 -29.70 16.86
CA SER A 27 26.28 -29.81 17.76
C SER A 27 26.17 -28.59 18.66
N GLY A 28 25.01 -28.38 19.25
CA GLY A 28 24.85 -27.34 20.27
C GLY A 28 23.40 -27.13 20.63
N LYS A 29 23.16 -26.07 21.40
CA LYS A 29 21.83 -25.67 21.86
C LYS A 29 21.52 -24.23 21.47
N VAL A 30 20.29 -23.99 21.05
CA VAL A 30 19.73 -22.66 20.80
C VAL A 30 18.76 -22.32 21.93
N THR A 31 19.00 -21.22 22.64
CA THR A 31 18.16 -20.77 23.76
C THR A 31 17.62 -19.36 23.56
N ASP A 32 16.55 -19.01 24.26
CA ASP A 32 16.12 -17.62 24.41
C ASP A 32 17.06 -16.91 25.38
N LYS A 33 17.45 -15.67 25.05
CA LYS A 33 18.28 -14.82 25.92
C LYS A 33 17.49 -14.27 27.12
N ALA A 34 16.17 -14.17 27.04
CA ALA A 34 15.32 -13.58 28.08
C ALA A 34 15.10 -14.50 29.28
N ASP A 35 14.80 -15.78 29.03
CA ASP A 35 14.48 -16.76 30.08
C ASP A 35 15.40 -17.99 30.10
N GLY A 36 16.32 -18.11 29.13
CA GLY A 36 17.24 -19.24 29.02
C GLY A 36 16.58 -20.54 28.54
N SER A 37 15.31 -20.51 28.14
CA SER A 37 14.59 -21.69 27.65
C SER A 37 15.16 -22.17 26.32
N GLY A 38 15.14 -23.48 26.08
CA GLY A 38 15.52 -24.06 24.80
C GLY A 38 14.48 -23.70 23.74
N LEU A 39 14.92 -23.35 22.53
CA LEU A 39 14.04 -22.95 21.44
C LEU A 39 13.76 -24.11 20.50
N PRO A 40 12.60 -24.77 20.60
CA PRO A 40 12.24 -25.86 19.70
C PRO A 40 11.85 -25.34 18.31
N GLY A 41 12.35 -25.99 17.26
CA GLY A 41 12.06 -25.59 15.87
C GLY A 41 12.83 -24.37 15.36
N ALA A 42 13.86 -23.90 16.09
CA ALA A 42 14.82 -22.95 15.57
C ALA A 42 15.59 -23.57 14.39
N THR A 43 15.71 -22.81 13.30
CA THR A 43 16.40 -23.24 12.09
C THR A 43 17.88 -22.92 12.21
N VAL A 44 18.72 -23.95 12.13
CA VAL A 44 20.18 -23.85 12.04
C VAL A 44 20.60 -24.22 10.62
N SER A 45 21.26 -23.31 9.93
CA SER A 45 21.62 -23.49 8.52
C SER A 45 23.07 -23.10 8.22
N ALA A 46 23.69 -23.84 7.32
CA ALA A 46 25.08 -23.65 6.91
C ALA A 46 25.32 -24.32 5.55
N GLY A 47 25.93 -23.59 4.60
CA GLY A 47 26.34 -24.14 3.30
C GLY A 47 25.22 -24.78 2.46
N GLY A 48 23.97 -24.31 2.61
CA GLY A 48 22.80 -24.87 1.91
C GLY A 48 22.12 -26.04 2.63
N ILE A 49 22.65 -26.49 3.77
CA ILE A 49 22.02 -27.49 4.64
C ILE A 49 21.30 -26.76 5.77
N ALA A 50 20.10 -27.22 6.13
CA ALA A 50 19.32 -26.68 7.25
C ALA A 50 18.74 -27.80 8.11
N VAL A 51 18.79 -27.62 9.43
CA VAL A 51 18.26 -28.55 10.45
C VAL A 51 17.48 -27.75 11.49
N GLY A 52 16.39 -28.32 11.99
CA GLY A 52 15.63 -27.75 13.12
C GLY A 52 16.15 -28.25 14.46
N THR A 53 16.07 -27.42 15.50
CA THR A 53 16.30 -27.85 16.89
C THR A 53 15.17 -28.72 17.42
N ASP A 54 15.49 -29.60 18.37
CA ASP A 54 14.54 -30.50 19.05
C ASP A 54 13.74 -29.81 20.16
N ALA A 55 12.94 -30.57 20.91
CA ALA A 55 12.10 -30.07 22.01
C ALA A 55 12.88 -29.35 23.13
N ASN A 56 14.18 -29.64 23.27
CA ASN A 56 15.05 -29.04 24.27
C ASN A 56 15.94 -27.92 23.69
N GLY A 57 15.80 -27.61 22.40
CA GLY A 57 16.62 -26.63 21.68
C GLY A 57 17.95 -27.17 21.17
N ASP A 58 18.19 -28.48 21.27
CA ASP A 58 19.43 -29.12 20.83
C ASP A 58 19.41 -29.38 19.32
N TYR A 59 20.57 -29.22 18.66
CA TYR A 59 20.73 -29.48 17.23
C TYR A 59 22.03 -30.23 16.93
N LYS A 60 22.04 -30.91 15.79
CA LYS A 60 23.21 -31.55 15.20
C LYS A 60 23.18 -31.39 13.69
N ILE A 61 24.21 -30.73 13.14
CA ILE A 61 24.32 -30.47 11.70
C ILE A 61 25.68 -30.96 11.19
N THR A 62 25.69 -31.63 10.05
CA THR A 62 26.92 -32.09 9.40
C THR A 62 27.15 -31.24 8.15
N VAL A 63 28.28 -30.54 8.11
CA VAL A 63 28.61 -29.59 7.03
C VAL A 63 30.00 -29.89 6.48
N PRO A 64 30.28 -29.58 5.20
CA PRO A 64 31.64 -29.61 4.66
C PRO A 64 32.57 -28.67 5.43
N GLU A 65 33.85 -29.04 5.60
CA GLU A 65 34.86 -28.18 6.26
C GLU A 65 35.06 -26.82 5.59
N THR A 66 34.64 -26.67 4.33
CA THR A 66 34.70 -25.41 3.60
C THR A 66 33.68 -24.37 4.10
N VAL A 67 32.71 -24.76 4.93
CA VAL A 67 31.70 -23.86 5.47
C VAL A 67 32.23 -23.17 6.71
N THR A 68 32.19 -21.84 6.74
CA THR A 68 32.78 -21.01 7.80
C THR A 68 31.79 -20.52 8.84
N ASP A 69 30.50 -20.46 8.50
CA ASP A 69 29.48 -19.77 9.29
C ASP A 69 28.22 -20.61 9.47
N LEU A 70 27.62 -20.54 10.67
CA LEU A 70 26.32 -21.09 11.02
C LEU A 70 25.32 -19.96 11.24
N ASN A 71 24.18 -20.05 10.56
CA ASN A 71 23.08 -19.09 10.68
C ASN A 71 21.94 -19.68 11.50
N PHE A 72 21.55 -18.96 12.54
CA PHE A 72 20.49 -19.31 13.47
C PHE A 72 19.30 -18.37 13.25
N ASN A 73 18.12 -18.93 13.00
CA ASN A 73 16.91 -18.16 12.78
C ASN A 73 15.71 -18.80 13.50
N PHE A 74 14.88 -17.96 14.11
CA PHE A 74 13.62 -18.37 14.72
C PHE A 74 12.59 -17.26 14.58
N VAL A 75 11.33 -17.63 14.38
CA VAL A 75 10.25 -16.66 14.14
C VAL A 75 10.12 -15.73 15.35
N GLY A 76 10.22 -14.42 15.13
CA GLY A 76 10.13 -13.41 16.18
C GLY A 76 11.46 -13.10 16.90
N MET A 77 12.58 -13.69 16.49
CA MET A 77 13.91 -13.46 17.07
C MET A 77 14.91 -12.91 16.07
N ALA A 78 15.97 -12.29 16.57
CA ALA A 78 17.01 -11.68 15.74
C ALA A 78 17.91 -12.80 15.21
N ALA A 79 18.06 -12.89 13.88
CA ALA A 79 18.95 -13.89 13.28
C ALA A 79 20.41 -13.63 13.67
N VAL A 80 21.14 -14.68 14.03
CA VAL A 80 22.54 -14.62 14.44
C VAL A 80 23.37 -15.48 13.49
N SER A 81 24.50 -14.95 13.03
CA SER A 81 25.49 -15.69 12.25
C SER A 81 26.76 -15.84 13.08
N GLU A 82 27.19 -17.08 13.32
CA GLU A 82 28.35 -17.40 14.17
C GLU A 82 29.38 -18.21 13.39
N LYS A 83 30.65 -17.81 13.50
CA LYS A 83 31.78 -18.50 12.84
C LYS A 83 32.05 -19.87 13.45
N ILE A 84 32.23 -20.90 12.64
CA ILE A 84 32.56 -22.25 13.11
C ILE A 84 33.95 -22.26 13.75
N ASN A 85 34.97 -21.66 13.10
CA ASN A 85 36.35 -21.55 13.62
C ASN A 85 36.93 -22.87 14.18
N GLY A 86 36.60 -24.02 13.58
CA GLY A 86 37.03 -25.34 14.06
C GLY A 86 36.34 -25.84 15.33
N ARG A 87 35.32 -25.14 15.84
CA ARG A 87 34.52 -25.57 16.99
C ARG A 87 33.50 -26.63 16.55
N THR A 88 33.41 -27.70 17.32
CA THR A 88 32.42 -28.78 17.14
C THR A 88 31.19 -28.61 18.02
N VAL A 89 31.25 -27.70 19.02
CA VAL A 89 30.14 -27.36 19.91
C VAL A 89 29.90 -25.86 19.91
N ILE A 90 28.70 -25.42 19.52
CA ILE A 90 28.33 -23.99 19.43
C ILE A 90 26.93 -23.78 20.02
N ASN A 91 26.88 -23.10 21.17
CA ASN A 91 25.63 -22.72 21.82
C ASN A 91 25.34 -21.24 21.55
N ILE A 92 24.09 -20.92 21.22
CA ILE A 92 23.66 -19.56 20.89
C ILE A 92 22.41 -19.20 21.69
N SER A 93 22.41 -17.98 22.23
CA SER A 93 21.20 -17.36 22.76
C SER A 93 20.67 -16.33 21.77
N LEU A 94 19.44 -16.54 21.30
CA LEU A 94 18.75 -15.59 20.43
C LEU A 94 18.01 -14.56 21.28
N SER A 95 18.13 -13.29 20.90
CA SER A 95 17.31 -12.23 21.48
C SER A 95 16.04 -12.06 20.68
N THR A 96 14.93 -11.77 21.36
CA THR A 96 13.69 -11.36 20.71
C THR A 96 13.94 -10.15 19.81
N THR A 97 13.37 -10.18 18.60
CA THR A 97 13.40 -9.03 17.70
C THR A 97 12.43 -8.00 18.24
N GLN A 98 12.93 -7.12 19.11
CA GLN A 98 12.22 -5.91 19.46
C GLN A 98 12.36 -4.93 18.29
N SER A 99 11.64 -5.20 17.20
CA SER A 99 11.45 -4.21 16.14
C SER A 99 10.50 -3.15 16.70
N GLN A 100 11.02 -2.28 17.57
CA GLN A 100 10.44 -0.96 17.71
C GLN A 100 10.66 -0.29 16.35
N LEU A 101 9.67 -0.41 15.47
CA LEU A 101 9.49 0.48 14.34
C LEU A 101 9.40 1.89 14.93
N GLN A 102 10.55 2.55 15.09
CA GLN A 102 10.60 3.95 15.48
C GLN A 102 9.89 4.70 14.37
N GLU A 103 8.66 5.09 14.64
CA GLU A 103 7.85 5.80 13.69
C GLU A 103 8.45 7.20 13.55
N VAL A 104 9.25 7.36 12.50
CA VAL A 104 9.87 8.63 12.17
C VAL A 104 8.80 9.47 11.49
N VAL A 105 8.53 10.64 12.08
CA VAL A 105 7.66 11.64 11.49
C VAL A 105 8.56 12.76 10.97
N VAL A 106 8.40 13.11 9.70
CA VAL A 106 9.08 14.27 9.14
C VAL A 106 8.33 15.51 9.60
N VAL A 107 9.05 16.45 10.21
CA VAL A 107 8.50 17.73 10.66
C VAL A 107 9.42 18.82 10.11
N GLY A 108 8.94 19.59 9.14
CA GLY A 108 9.76 20.62 8.51
C GLY A 108 10.97 20.01 7.80
N TYR A 109 12.16 20.38 8.25
CA TYR A 109 13.46 19.99 7.69
C TYR A 109 14.17 18.87 8.48
N GLY A 110 13.50 18.22 9.45
CA GLY A 110 14.11 17.20 10.30
C GLY A 110 13.20 16.00 10.58
N THR A 111 13.80 14.88 10.94
CA THR A 111 13.13 13.66 11.39
C THR A 111 13.03 13.66 12.91
N GLN A 112 11.81 13.62 13.47
CA GLN A 112 11.60 13.49 14.91
C GLN A 112 10.81 12.22 15.22
N LYS A 113 11.06 11.63 16.40
CA LYS A 113 10.27 10.49 16.89
C LYS A 113 8.86 10.97 17.20
N ARG A 114 7.84 10.16 16.87
CA ARG A 114 6.43 10.48 17.13
C ARG A 114 6.17 10.92 18.58
N GLU A 115 6.87 10.31 19.53
CA GLU A 115 6.72 10.58 20.97
C GLU A 115 7.25 11.96 21.41
N THR A 116 8.17 12.56 20.64
CA THR A 116 8.82 13.83 21.01
C THR A 116 8.17 15.06 20.38
N ILE A 117 7.16 14.88 19.52
CA ILE A 117 6.48 16.01 18.86
C ILE A 117 5.43 16.61 19.79
N THR A 118 5.66 17.84 20.21
CA THR A 118 4.67 18.68 20.88
C THR A 118 3.72 19.28 19.83
N GLY A 119 2.67 18.56 19.46
CA GLY A 119 1.66 19.06 18.52
C GLY A 119 0.67 18.02 17.99
N SER A 120 -0.41 18.48 17.35
CA SER A 120 -1.39 17.59 16.72
C SER A 120 -0.91 17.18 15.32
N VAL A 121 -0.10 16.12 15.27
CA VAL A 121 0.36 15.50 14.03
C VAL A 121 -0.31 14.16 13.84
N SER A 122 -0.80 13.90 12.62
CA SER A 122 -1.38 12.62 12.24
C SER A 122 -0.60 12.06 11.07
N THR A 123 -0.05 10.86 11.23
CA THR A 123 0.75 10.20 10.19
C THR A 123 0.03 8.96 9.69
N LEU A 124 0.04 8.78 8.38
CA LEU A 124 -0.48 7.62 7.67
C LEU A 124 0.68 6.93 6.92
N LYS A 125 0.86 5.63 7.15
CA LYS A 125 1.92 4.85 6.48
C LYS A 125 1.51 4.46 5.06
N GLY A 126 2.47 4.34 4.15
CA GLY A 126 2.24 3.95 2.75
C GLY A 126 1.43 2.67 2.59
N LYS A 127 1.64 1.67 3.47
CA LYS A 127 0.83 0.43 3.47
C LYS A 127 -0.66 0.68 3.64
N GLU A 128 -1.05 1.65 4.48
CA GLU A 128 -2.44 2.00 4.74
C GLU A 128 -3.05 2.83 3.60
N ILE A 129 -2.23 3.57 2.85
CA ILE A 129 -2.64 4.32 1.66
C ILE A 129 -3.04 3.34 0.55
N VAL A 130 -2.18 2.34 0.28
CA VAL A 130 -2.34 1.38 -0.82
C VAL A 130 -3.51 0.40 -0.64
N VAL A 131 -4.03 0.20 0.59
CA VAL A 131 -5.23 -0.64 0.82
C VAL A 131 -6.44 -0.14 0.01
N THR A 132 -6.57 1.18 -0.14
CA THR A 132 -7.63 1.78 -0.95
C THR A 132 -7.07 2.08 -2.32
N LYS A 133 -7.40 1.23 -3.29
CA LYS A 133 -7.07 1.48 -4.70
C LYS A 133 -8.00 2.58 -5.21
N ASN A 134 -7.45 3.78 -5.33
CA ASN A 134 -8.13 4.93 -5.91
C ASN A 134 -7.18 5.58 -6.92
N GLU A 135 -7.75 6.21 -7.95
CA GLU A 135 -6.99 6.97 -8.95
C GLU A 135 -6.26 8.18 -8.36
N SER A 136 -6.78 8.72 -7.25
CA SER A 136 -6.16 9.82 -6.53
C SER A 136 -5.72 9.39 -5.15
N VAL A 137 -4.43 9.61 -4.83
CA VAL A 137 -3.88 9.40 -3.47
C VAL A 137 -4.73 10.10 -2.44
N VAL A 138 -5.21 11.31 -2.75
CA VAL A 138 -5.90 12.11 -1.74
C VAL A 138 -7.26 11.52 -1.39
N ASN A 139 -7.98 10.96 -2.35
CA ASN A 139 -9.20 10.19 -2.08
C ASN A 139 -8.93 9.00 -1.15
N SER A 140 -7.77 8.33 -1.29
CA SER A 140 -7.36 7.23 -0.41
C SER A 140 -7.07 7.64 1.03
N LEU A 141 -6.95 8.94 1.34
CA LEU A 141 -6.78 9.45 2.71
C LEU A 141 -8.11 9.70 3.43
N THR A 142 -9.23 9.68 2.69
CA THR A 142 -10.56 9.98 3.22
C THR A 142 -10.88 9.04 4.37
N GLY A 143 -11.24 9.61 5.53
CA GLY A 143 -11.59 8.83 6.72
C GLY A 143 -10.41 8.17 7.45
N LYS A 144 -9.18 8.22 6.91
CA LYS A 144 -7.99 7.65 7.55
C LYS A 144 -7.24 8.65 8.43
N ILE A 145 -7.41 9.94 8.19
CA ILE A 145 -6.75 11.02 8.94
C ILE A 145 -7.80 11.83 9.70
N PRO A 146 -7.79 11.82 11.05
CA PRO A 146 -8.77 12.57 11.84
C PRO A 146 -8.72 14.07 11.55
N GLY A 147 -9.88 14.67 11.27
CA GLY A 147 -9.97 16.10 10.98
C GLY A 147 -9.41 16.52 9.62
N LEU A 148 -9.06 15.59 8.73
CA LEU A 148 -8.90 15.87 7.31
C LEU A 148 -10.24 15.59 6.62
N ARG A 149 -10.84 16.61 6.03
CA ARG A 149 -12.05 16.44 5.21
C ARG A 149 -11.69 16.63 3.75
N ILE A 150 -12.17 15.69 2.96
CA ILE A 150 -11.91 15.55 1.53
C ILE A 150 -13.26 15.46 0.86
N THR A 151 -13.50 16.35 -0.09
CA THR A 151 -14.72 16.33 -0.91
C THR A 151 -14.32 16.20 -2.36
N GLN A 152 -14.64 15.05 -2.93
CA GLN A 152 -14.48 14.79 -4.35
C GLN A 152 -15.61 15.48 -5.11
N ASN A 153 -15.27 16.48 -5.93
CA ASN A 153 -16.27 17.22 -6.71
C ASN A 153 -16.57 16.55 -8.06
N THR A 154 -15.62 15.74 -8.56
CA THR A 154 -15.76 15.03 -9.83
C THR A 154 -15.12 13.64 -9.72
N SER A 155 -15.70 12.69 -10.44
CA SER A 155 -15.13 11.35 -10.66
C SER A 155 -14.68 11.17 -12.11
N GLU A 156 -14.44 12.28 -12.81
CA GLU A 156 -13.89 12.27 -14.15
C GLU A 156 -12.45 11.73 -14.12
N PRO A 157 -12.13 10.68 -14.90
CA PRO A 157 -10.78 10.15 -14.98
C PRO A 157 -9.80 11.24 -15.43
N GLY A 158 -8.70 11.41 -14.69
CA GLY A 158 -7.71 12.46 -14.93
C GLY A 158 -8.10 13.85 -14.39
N GLY A 159 -9.32 14.01 -13.86
CA GLY A 159 -9.76 15.21 -13.15
C GLY A 159 -9.40 15.16 -11.66
N TYR A 160 -8.35 15.87 -11.25
CA TYR A 160 -7.88 15.90 -9.87
C TYR A 160 -8.38 17.12 -9.08
N ASN A 161 -9.67 17.45 -9.19
CA ASN A 161 -10.28 18.61 -8.53
C ASN A 161 -11.00 18.22 -7.22
N ASN A 162 -10.22 17.72 -6.27
CA ASN A 162 -10.69 17.37 -4.94
C ASN A 162 -10.43 18.54 -4.00
N ASN A 163 -11.43 18.93 -3.21
CA ASN A 163 -11.27 19.98 -2.21
C ASN A 163 -10.86 19.36 -0.87
N PHE A 164 -9.85 19.94 -0.21
CA PHE A 164 -9.30 19.45 1.05
C PHE A 164 -9.28 20.56 2.09
N ASN A 165 -9.75 20.24 3.29
CA ASN A 165 -9.59 21.12 4.43
C ASN A 165 -9.18 20.34 5.69
N ILE A 166 -8.38 20.99 6.52
CA ILE A 166 -8.03 20.48 7.84
C ILE A 166 -8.94 21.20 8.84
N ARG A 167 -9.66 20.41 9.64
CA ARG A 167 -10.64 20.82 10.66
C ARG A 167 -11.77 21.72 10.14
N GLY A 168 -12.16 21.55 8.88
CA GLY A 168 -13.24 22.34 8.30
C GLY A 168 -12.90 23.82 8.15
N TYR A 169 -11.62 24.20 8.18
CA TYR A 169 -11.18 25.56 7.92
C TYR A 169 -11.53 25.95 6.48
N GLN A 170 -12.39 26.96 6.34
CA GLN A 170 -12.90 27.45 5.05
C GLN A 170 -11.99 28.52 4.42
N GLY A 171 -10.88 28.88 5.08
CA GLY A 171 -10.03 30.02 4.69
C GLY A 171 -8.84 29.70 3.79
N GLY A 172 -8.67 28.45 3.35
CA GLY A 172 -7.61 28.07 2.41
C GLY A 172 -7.27 26.59 2.41
N ALA A 173 -6.80 26.10 1.27
CA ALA A 173 -6.23 24.76 1.13
C ALA A 173 -4.98 24.60 2.03
N PRO A 174 -4.74 23.41 2.59
CA PRO A 174 -3.50 23.15 3.33
C PRO A 174 -2.29 23.26 2.41
N LEU A 175 -1.15 23.66 2.98
CA LEU A 175 0.12 23.66 2.27
C LEU A 175 0.57 22.21 2.05
N ILE A 176 1.02 21.88 0.83
CA ILE A 176 1.54 20.55 0.52
C ILE A 176 3.04 20.64 0.33
N VAL A 177 3.76 19.77 1.02
CA VAL A 177 5.23 19.69 1.00
C VAL A 177 5.60 18.27 0.64
N ILE A 178 6.35 18.11 -0.44
CA ILE A 178 6.80 16.80 -0.95
C ILE A 178 8.32 16.77 -0.78
N ASP A 179 8.82 15.83 0.03
CA ASP A 179 10.26 15.66 0.32
C ASP A 179 10.98 16.96 0.74
N GLY A 180 10.27 17.83 1.48
CA GLY A 180 10.80 19.10 1.98
C GLY A 180 10.65 20.28 1.02
N VAL A 181 10.13 20.07 -0.20
CA VAL A 181 9.87 21.12 -1.18
C VAL A 181 8.39 21.48 -1.18
N ILE A 182 8.07 22.77 -1.10
CA ILE A 182 6.69 23.26 -1.20
C ILE A 182 6.20 23.06 -2.64
N ALA A 183 5.13 22.28 -2.80
CA ALA A 183 4.53 22.02 -4.09
C ALA A 183 3.49 23.11 -4.41
N ASP A 184 3.83 24.04 -5.30
CA ASP A 184 2.85 25.00 -5.83
C ASP A 184 1.83 24.25 -6.69
N GLY A 185 0.53 24.50 -6.45
CA GLY A 185 -0.53 23.63 -6.98
C GLY A 185 -0.50 22.20 -6.42
N GLY A 186 0.07 21.98 -5.23
CA GLY A 186 0.34 20.65 -4.68
C GLY A 186 -0.85 19.70 -4.56
N GLN A 187 -2.09 20.19 -4.63
CA GLN A 187 -3.30 19.36 -4.66
C GLN A 187 -3.38 18.50 -5.92
N ASP A 188 -3.10 19.09 -7.09
CA ASP A 188 -3.04 18.37 -8.36
C ASP A 188 -1.87 17.39 -8.36
N ILE A 189 -0.69 17.85 -7.91
CA ILE A 189 0.52 17.03 -7.85
C ILE A 189 0.28 15.81 -6.95
N LEU A 190 -0.18 16.01 -5.71
CA LEU A 190 -0.46 14.91 -4.79
C LEU A 190 -1.57 14.00 -5.31
N GLY A 191 -2.59 14.56 -5.98
CA GLY A 191 -3.65 13.79 -6.61
C GLY A 191 -3.13 12.84 -7.70
N ARG A 192 -2.06 13.22 -8.39
CA ARG A 192 -1.44 12.50 -9.51
C ARG A 192 -0.29 11.58 -9.12
N MET A 193 0.20 11.66 -7.88
CA MET A 193 1.26 10.78 -7.40
C MET A 193 0.79 9.32 -7.34
N ASP A 194 1.72 8.38 -7.51
CA ASP A 194 1.41 6.97 -7.29
C ASP A 194 1.41 6.67 -5.78
N PRO A 195 0.31 6.11 -5.21
CA PRO A 195 0.28 5.67 -3.82
C PRO A 195 1.43 4.73 -3.43
N ASN A 196 1.94 3.94 -4.38
CA ASN A 196 3.02 2.98 -4.15
C ASN A 196 4.39 3.64 -4.01
N GLU A 197 4.58 4.88 -4.44
CA GLU A 197 5.82 5.64 -4.28
C GLU A 197 5.87 6.39 -2.94
N ILE A 198 4.74 6.47 -2.23
CA ILE A 198 4.63 7.20 -0.97
C ILE A 198 5.05 6.30 0.20
N GLU A 199 6.02 6.76 0.98
CA GLU A 199 6.45 6.09 2.20
C GLU A 199 5.50 6.41 3.35
N ASN A 200 5.21 7.70 3.54
CA ASN A 200 4.27 8.16 4.56
C ASN A 200 3.71 9.55 4.21
N ILE A 201 2.53 9.85 4.76
CA ILE A 201 1.92 11.18 4.74
C ILE A 201 1.72 11.64 6.18
N SER A 202 2.25 12.81 6.50
CA SER A 202 2.13 13.45 7.81
C SER A 202 1.33 14.73 7.69
N VAL A 203 0.27 14.85 8.46
CA VAL A 203 -0.59 16.04 8.50
C VAL A 203 -0.34 16.79 9.79
N LEU A 204 0.23 17.99 9.67
CA LEU A 204 0.53 18.90 10.76
C LEU A 204 -0.64 19.88 10.92
N LYS A 205 -1.17 19.95 12.15
CA LYS A 205 -2.32 20.80 12.50
C LYS A 205 -1.88 21.88 13.50
N ASP A 206 -2.57 23.01 13.47
CA ASP A 206 -2.38 24.14 14.41
C ASP A 206 -0.90 24.59 14.53
N ALA A 207 -0.37 24.67 15.75
CA ALA A 207 0.98 25.13 16.05
C ALA A 207 2.09 24.28 15.42
N ALA A 208 1.85 22.99 15.10
CA ALA A 208 2.84 22.15 14.45
C ALA A 208 3.13 22.61 13.00
N ALA A 209 2.16 23.27 12.37
CA ALA A 209 2.28 23.81 11.01
C ALA A 209 3.08 25.12 10.95
N SER A 210 3.30 25.80 12.09
CA SER A 210 3.91 27.13 12.18
C SER A 210 5.33 27.23 11.62
N ILE A 211 6.05 26.11 11.54
CA ILE A 211 7.40 26.03 10.93
C ILE A 211 7.38 26.47 9.46
N TYR A 212 6.26 26.29 8.77
CA TYR A 212 6.08 26.70 7.37
C TYR A 212 5.48 28.11 7.20
N GLY A 213 5.35 28.86 8.30
CA GLY A 213 4.96 30.27 8.31
C GLY A 213 3.48 30.52 7.98
N ILE A 214 3.18 31.73 7.47
CA ILE A 214 1.80 32.21 7.24
C ILE A 214 1.04 31.33 6.23
N ARG A 215 1.74 30.72 5.28
CA ARG A 215 1.14 29.81 4.26
C ARG A 215 0.58 28.52 4.87
N ALA A 216 0.91 28.25 6.13
CA ALA A 216 0.48 27.07 6.87
C ALA A 216 -0.75 27.32 7.76
N SER A 217 -1.45 28.45 7.58
CA SER A 217 -2.66 28.80 8.35
C SER A 217 -3.78 27.76 8.18
N GLY A 218 -3.85 27.10 7.02
CA GLY A 218 -4.75 25.96 6.74
C GLY A 218 -4.19 24.58 7.16
N GLY A 219 -3.02 24.52 7.79
CA GLY A 219 -2.28 23.31 8.10
C GLY A 219 -1.31 22.87 6.98
N VAL A 220 -0.53 21.82 7.23
CA VAL A 220 0.46 21.30 6.28
C VAL A 220 0.33 19.79 6.11
N ILE A 221 0.39 19.33 4.86
CA ILE A 221 0.50 17.92 4.50
C ILE A 221 1.92 17.69 3.98
N LEU A 222 2.68 16.89 4.72
CA LEU A 222 4.00 16.42 4.36
C LEU A 222 3.88 15.06 3.71
N VAL A 223 4.48 14.91 2.54
CA VAL A 223 4.54 13.67 1.77
C VAL A 223 6.00 13.28 1.70
N THR A 224 6.32 12.09 2.19
CA THR A 224 7.67 11.51 2.07
C THR A 224 7.61 10.39 1.03
N THR A 225 8.44 10.46 0.01
CA THR A 225 8.56 9.39 -0.99
C THR A 225 9.49 8.28 -0.52
N LYS A 226 9.26 7.08 -1.01
CA LYS A 226 10.12 5.92 -0.74
C LYS A 226 11.52 6.17 -1.30
N LYS A 227 12.54 5.75 -0.54
CA LYS A 227 13.94 5.80 -0.96
C LYS A 227 14.52 4.39 -1.09
N GLY A 228 15.56 4.29 -1.93
CA GLY A 228 16.27 3.05 -2.16
C GLY A 228 16.80 2.41 -0.86
N ASP A 229 16.61 1.11 -0.68
CA ASP A 229 17.09 0.39 0.48
C ASP A 229 18.62 0.21 0.40
N LYS A 230 19.34 0.55 1.47
CA LYS A 230 20.82 0.55 1.49
C LYS A 230 21.41 -0.84 1.69
N ASN A 231 20.56 -1.86 1.78
CA ASN A 231 20.92 -3.23 2.13
C ASN A 231 21.61 -4.02 1.00
N GLY A 232 21.96 -3.41 -0.13
CA GLY A 232 22.64 -4.07 -1.24
C GLY A 232 21.75 -4.96 -2.10
N LYS A 233 20.46 -5.10 -1.73
CA LYS A 233 19.50 -5.96 -2.41
C LYS A 233 18.74 -5.15 -3.44
N PHE A 234 18.55 -5.76 -4.60
CA PHE A 234 17.72 -5.22 -5.67
C PHE A 234 16.33 -5.84 -5.57
N ASP A 235 15.31 -4.99 -5.46
CA ASP A 235 13.93 -5.41 -5.28
C ASP A 235 13.08 -4.84 -6.42
N ILE A 236 12.57 -5.72 -7.28
CA ILE A 236 11.70 -5.34 -8.41
C ILE A 236 10.29 -5.77 -8.07
N ASN A 237 9.38 -4.81 -8.01
CA ASN A 237 7.98 -5.05 -7.77
C ASN A 237 7.16 -4.61 -8.97
N TYR A 238 6.50 -5.56 -9.61
CA TYR A 238 5.53 -5.28 -10.67
C TYR A 238 4.12 -5.62 -10.18
N SER A 239 3.23 -4.64 -10.24
CA SER A 239 1.84 -4.78 -9.82
C SER A 239 0.91 -4.43 -10.97
N ILE A 240 -0.06 -5.33 -11.21
CA ILE A 240 -1.16 -5.10 -12.15
C ILE A 240 -2.47 -5.08 -11.38
N ASN A 241 -3.31 -4.10 -11.67
CA ASN A 241 -4.68 -4.03 -11.17
C ASN A 241 -5.64 -3.86 -12.33
N GLN A 242 -6.66 -4.72 -12.39
CA GLN A 242 -7.78 -4.59 -13.31
C GLN A 242 -9.04 -4.47 -12.47
N SER A 243 -9.88 -3.49 -12.81
CA SER A 243 -11.08 -3.13 -12.06
C SER A 243 -12.22 -2.85 -13.04
N TRP A 244 -13.45 -3.11 -12.60
CA TRP A 244 -14.66 -2.75 -13.33
C TRP A 244 -15.46 -1.78 -12.47
N GLN A 245 -15.75 -0.61 -13.02
CA GLN A 245 -16.50 0.45 -12.36
C GLN A 245 -17.95 0.45 -12.87
N GLN A 246 -18.89 0.60 -11.94
CA GLN A 246 -20.31 0.79 -12.23
C GLN A 246 -20.87 1.88 -11.32
N PHE A 247 -21.96 2.51 -11.73
CA PHE A 247 -22.67 3.45 -10.87
C PHE A 247 -23.38 2.68 -9.76
N VAL A 248 -23.25 3.13 -8.51
CA VAL A 248 -23.94 2.55 -7.35
C VAL A 248 -25.45 2.82 -7.43
N GLY A 249 -25.82 3.97 -7.99
CA GLY A 249 -27.19 4.36 -8.27
C GLY A 249 -27.21 5.67 -9.03
N MET A 250 -28.07 5.75 -10.03
CA MET A 250 -28.39 7.00 -10.72
C MET A 250 -29.83 7.39 -10.41
N PRO A 251 -30.16 8.69 -10.41
CA PRO A 251 -31.55 9.11 -10.39
C PRO A 251 -32.31 8.45 -11.55
N GLU A 252 -33.35 7.69 -11.22
CA GLU A 252 -34.22 7.08 -12.21
C GLU A 252 -35.07 8.17 -12.87
N SER A 253 -35.00 8.25 -14.19
CA SER A 253 -35.90 9.12 -14.95
C SER A 253 -37.28 8.49 -15.03
N VAL A 254 -38.32 9.29 -14.84
CA VAL A 254 -39.71 8.86 -15.06
C VAL A 254 -39.97 8.53 -16.54
N SER A 255 -40.95 7.67 -16.80
CA SER A 255 -41.34 7.37 -18.19
C SER A 255 -41.93 8.61 -18.88
N ALA A 256 -42.00 8.61 -20.21
CA ALA A 256 -42.58 9.74 -20.94
C ALA A 256 -44.05 9.99 -20.54
N ILE A 257 -44.81 8.92 -20.29
CA ILE A 257 -46.21 8.99 -19.83
C ILE A 257 -46.29 9.57 -18.42
N ASP A 258 -45.47 9.07 -17.50
CA ASP A 258 -45.45 9.55 -16.12
C ASP A 258 -45.03 11.02 -16.05
N PHE A 259 -44.05 11.43 -16.88
CA PHE A 259 -43.65 12.83 -17.00
C PHE A 259 -44.83 13.72 -17.45
N MET A 260 -45.57 13.30 -18.47
CA MET A 260 -46.74 14.03 -18.96
C MET A 260 -47.85 14.10 -17.90
N MET A 261 -48.11 12.99 -17.20
CA MET A 261 -49.11 12.90 -16.13
C MET A 261 -48.72 13.79 -14.94
N LEU A 262 -47.49 13.69 -14.44
CA LEU A 262 -46.97 14.49 -13.33
C LEU A 262 -46.94 15.98 -13.68
N THR A 263 -46.68 16.34 -14.94
CA THR A 263 -46.75 17.74 -15.39
C THR A 263 -48.18 18.27 -15.34
N ASN A 264 -49.14 17.48 -15.81
CA ASN A 264 -50.56 17.83 -15.73
C ASN A 264 -51.04 17.91 -14.27
N GLU A 265 -50.60 16.99 -13.41
CA GLU A 265 -50.92 16.98 -11.98
C GLU A 265 -50.33 18.21 -11.27
N LYS A 266 -49.03 18.50 -11.48
CA LYS A 266 -48.37 19.70 -10.94
C LYS A 266 -49.12 20.98 -11.32
N ARG A 267 -49.63 21.06 -12.56
CA ARG A 267 -50.39 22.23 -13.02
C ARG A 267 -51.76 22.35 -12.36
N LYS A 268 -52.43 21.23 -12.11
CA LYS A 268 -53.71 21.19 -11.38
C LYS A 268 -53.55 21.46 -9.88
N HIS A 269 -52.45 20.97 -9.29
CA HIS A 269 -52.07 21.14 -7.88
C HIS A 269 -51.13 22.33 -7.68
N ASN A 270 -51.37 23.44 -8.39
CA ASN A 270 -50.67 24.68 -8.09
C ASN A 270 -51.25 25.30 -6.81
N PHE A 271 -50.46 25.31 -5.73
CA PHE A 271 -50.80 25.87 -4.42
C PHE A 271 -50.54 27.37 -4.28
N ASP A 272 -50.15 28.08 -5.36
CA ASP A 272 -50.02 29.54 -5.36
C ASP A 272 -51.33 30.23 -4.93
N ASN A 273 -52.48 29.54 -5.04
CA ASN A 273 -53.77 29.96 -4.49
C ASN A 273 -54.42 28.81 -3.70
N ASN A 274 -55.21 29.12 -2.67
CA ASN A 274 -55.93 28.17 -1.80
C ASN A 274 -57.07 27.37 -2.49
N PHE A 275 -57.14 27.38 -3.82
CA PHE A 275 -58.19 26.73 -4.61
C PHE A 275 -57.58 25.87 -5.72
N LEU A 276 -58.20 24.74 -6.04
CA LEU A 276 -57.81 23.92 -7.19
C LEU A 276 -57.88 24.78 -8.47
N SER A 277 -56.77 24.87 -9.18
CA SER A 277 -56.72 25.59 -10.46
C SER A 277 -57.37 24.72 -11.53
N VAL A 278 -58.54 25.12 -12.02
CA VAL A 278 -59.18 24.49 -13.19
C VAL A 278 -58.45 24.97 -14.44
N GLN A 279 -57.29 24.37 -14.72
CA GLN A 279 -56.54 24.61 -15.94
C GLN A 279 -56.62 23.39 -16.85
N ASP A 280 -56.65 23.66 -18.14
CA ASP A 280 -56.48 22.63 -19.15
C ASP A 280 -55.13 21.92 -18.96
N PRO A 281 -55.10 20.59 -19.18
CA PRO A 281 -53.86 19.85 -19.10
C PRO A 281 -52.87 20.36 -20.17
N VAL A 282 -51.58 20.33 -19.84
CA VAL A 282 -50.50 20.65 -20.79
C VAL A 282 -50.44 19.59 -21.88
N TYR A 283 -50.66 18.33 -21.52
CA TYR A 283 -50.66 17.19 -22.42
C TYR A 283 -52.07 16.58 -22.48
N ALA A 284 -52.63 16.51 -23.68
CA ALA A 284 -53.93 15.90 -23.92
C ALA A 284 -53.81 14.39 -24.11
N TYR A 285 -54.91 13.65 -24.07
CA TYR A 285 -54.91 12.19 -24.26
C TYR A 285 -54.22 11.75 -25.56
N SER A 286 -54.37 12.53 -26.64
CA SER A 286 -53.71 12.32 -27.93
C SER A 286 -52.18 12.32 -27.86
N ASP A 287 -51.59 12.98 -26.85
CA ASP A 287 -50.14 12.99 -26.65
C ASP A 287 -49.65 11.70 -25.99
N PHE A 288 -50.51 11.05 -25.18
CA PHE A 288 -50.22 9.76 -24.55
C PHE A 288 -50.40 8.60 -25.53
N GLU A 289 -51.36 8.69 -26.44
CA GLU A 289 -51.76 7.61 -27.36
C GLU A 289 -50.57 6.98 -28.12
N PRO A 290 -49.63 7.75 -28.73
CA PRO A 290 -48.47 7.19 -29.40
C PRO A 290 -47.54 6.36 -28.48
N TYR A 291 -47.49 6.67 -27.18
CA TYR A 291 -46.67 5.92 -26.22
C TYR A 291 -47.41 4.70 -25.68
N LEU A 292 -48.73 4.78 -25.54
CA LEU A 292 -49.59 3.68 -25.10
C LEU A 292 -49.73 2.60 -26.18
N ASN A 293 -49.84 2.99 -27.45
CA ASN A 293 -49.96 2.08 -28.58
C ASN A 293 -48.59 1.57 -29.10
N GLY A 294 -47.48 2.03 -28.50
CA GLY A 294 -46.12 1.60 -28.82
C GLY A 294 -45.50 2.21 -30.07
N THR A 295 -46.16 3.16 -30.73
CA THR A 295 -45.61 3.91 -31.89
C THR A 295 -44.39 4.74 -31.47
N LYS A 296 -44.42 5.30 -30.26
CA LYS A 296 -43.30 5.95 -29.59
C LYS A 296 -42.90 5.16 -28.36
N LYS A 297 -41.61 5.15 -28.05
CA LYS A 297 -41.07 4.48 -26.85
C LYS A 297 -40.41 5.50 -25.94
N THR A 298 -40.60 5.31 -24.64
CA THR A 298 -39.76 5.96 -23.62
C THR A 298 -38.33 5.48 -23.80
N SER A 299 -37.36 6.39 -23.67
CA SER A 299 -35.93 6.07 -23.69
C SER A 299 -35.33 6.30 -22.31
N ASP A 300 -34.53 5.35 -21.84
CA ASP A 300 -33.67 5.54 -20.68
C ASP A 300 -32.40 6.28 -21.12
N TRP A 301 -32.37 7.59 -20.85
CA TRP A 301 -31.23 8.43 -21.22
C TRP A 301 -29.97 8.11 -20.42
N ASN A 302 -30.09 7.56 -19.20
CA ASN A 302 -28.92 7.16 -18.41
C ASN A 302 -28.24 5.96 -19.08
N ALA A 303 -29.01 4.96 -19.51
CA ALA A 303 -28.47 3.79 -20.22
C ALA A 303 -27.89 4.14 -21.60
N VAL A 304 -28.34 5.23 -22.22
CA VAL A 304 -27.78 5.72 -23.50
C VAL A 304 -26.51 6.54 -23.27
N ALA A 305 -26.48 7.39 -22.25
CA ALA A 305 -25.36 8.28 -21.97
C ALA A 305 -24.18 7.55 -21.30
N PHE A 306 -24.48 6.56 -20.46
CA PHE A 306 -23.49 5.88 -19.64
C PHE A 306 -23.46 4.39 -19.92
N ARG A 307 -22.25 3.81 -19.89
CA ARG A 307 -22.08 2.36 -19.89
C ARG A 307 -22.33 1.83 -18.49
N GLU A 308 -22.97 0.67 -18.41
CA GLU A 308 -23.22 -0.02 -17.14
C GLU A 308 -21.91 -0.40 -16.43
N PHE A 309 -20.90 -0.85 -17.20
CA PHE A 309 -19.57 -1.18 -16.70
C PHE A 309 -18.48 -0.50 -17.53
N ALA A 310 -17.50 0.09 -16.84
CA ALA A 310 -16.29 0.63 -17.42
C ALA A 310 -15.07 -0.11 -16.86
N GLY A 311 -14.25 -0.68 -17.76
CA GLY A 311 -13.01 -1.34 -17.37
C GLY A 311 -11.89 -0.33 -17.09
N GLN A 312 -11.11 -0.60 -16.04
CA GLN A 312 -9.93 0.17 -15.65
C GLN A 312 -8.75 -0.77 -15.48
N GLN A 313 -7.56 -0.32 -15.91
CA GLN A 313 -6.31 -1.06 -15.75
C GLN A 313 -5.22 -0.13 -15.23
N GLN A 314 -4.43 -0.60 -14.28
CA GLN A 314 -3.29 0.11 -13.72
C GLN A 314 -2.09 -0.83 -13.69
N HIS A 315 -0.96 -0.33 -14.16
CA HIS A 315 0.33 -1.02 -14.15
C HIS A 315 1.32 -0.17 -13.37
N ASN A 316 1.98 -0.78 -12.40
CA ASN A 316 3.05 -0.12 -11.64
C ASN A 316 4.29 -1.03 -11.66
N LEU A 317 5.43 -0.45 -11.99
CA LEU A 317 6.74 -1.08 -11.89
C LEU A 317 7.61 -0.23 -10.96
N ASN A 318 7.94 -0.77 -9.79
CA ASN A 318 8.89 -0.16 -8.86
C ASN A 318 10.18 -0.95 -8.86
N ILE A 319 11.29 -0.23 -8.96
CA ILE A 319 12.64 -0.79 -8.83
C ILE A 319 13.28 -0.08 -7.65
N ASN A 320 13.72 -0.85 -6.67
CA ASN A 320 14.39 -0.35 -5.49
C ASN A 320 15.78 -0.99 -5.41
N GLY A 321 16.81 -0.19 -5.20
CA GLY A 321 18.13 -0.70 -4.90
C GLY A 321 19.04 0.32 -4.24
N GLY A 322 20.08 -0.17 -3.60
CA GLY A 322 21.03 0.72 -2.98
C GLY A 322 22.19 0.00 -2.33
N THR A 323 23.27 0.75 -2.15
CA THR A 323 24.44 0.42 -1.34
C THR A 323 24.49 1.38 -0.17
N GLU A 324 25.42 1.18 0.77
CA GLU A 324 25.64 2.12 1.88
C GLU A 324 25.88 3.57 1.42
N LYS A 325 26.44 3.75 0.21
CA LYS A 325 26.83 5.05 -0.34
C LYS A 325 25.83 5.65 -1.33
N ILE A 326 24.98 4.85 -1.96
CA ILE A 326 24.09 5.28 -3.06
C ILE A 326 22.75 4.55 -2.93
N SER A 327 21.63 5.26 -2.95
CA SER A 327 20.27 4.71 -2.99
C SER A 327 19.56 5.16 -4.26
N TYR A 328 18.78 4.29 -4.89
CA TYR A 328 17.97 4.59 -6.08
C TYR A 328 16.65 3.80 -6.08
#